data_AF-A0A2L2XAN3-F1
#
_entry.id   AF-A0A2L2XAN3-F1
#
_cell.length_a   1.000
_cell.length_b   1.000
_cell.length_c   1.000
_cell.angle_alpha   90.00
_cell.angle_beta   90.00
_cell.angle_gamma   90.00
#
_symmetry.space_group_name_H-M   'P 1'
#
loop_
_entity.id
_entity.type
_entity.pdbx_description
1 polymer ?
#
loop_
_entity_poly.entity_id
_entity_poly.type
_entity_poly.pdbx_seq_one_letter_code
_entity_poly.pdbx_strand_id
1 'polypeptide(L)' 'MGGGVCRLSTALHQAVMQAGLEVVERYNHSIPVSYASGEYEAAVSWPAGDYRFKNTLDRPVQIDTIASRDGIEVIIWILA' A
#
# COMPACT_ATOMS: atom_id res chain seq x y z
N MET A 1 -5.01 18.32 -6.70
CA MET A 1 -4.02 17.98 -5.65
C MET A 1 -4.49 16.71 -4.97
N GLY A 2 -3.76 15.60 -5.07
CA GLY A 2 -4.09 14.34 -4.40
C GLY A 2 -3.62 14.38 -2.95
N GLY A 3 -4.55 14.38 -2.00
CA GLY A 3 -4.34 14.58 -0.56
C GLY A 3 -3.63 13.45 0.17
N GLY A 4 -2.57 12.87 -0.41
CA GLY A 4 -1.73 11.85 0.23
C GLY A 4 -2.25 10.41 0.11
N VAL A 5 -3.48 10.18 -0.34
CA VAL A 5 -4.08 8.83 -0.42
C VAL A 5 -3.23 7.87 -1.25
N CYS A 6 -2.82 8.24 -2.47
CA CYS A 6 -1.99 7.34 -3.28
C CYS A 6 -0.59 7.10 -2.69
N ARG A 7 -0.06 8.04 -1.88
CA ARG A 7 1.21 7.81 -1.15
C ARG A 7 1.02 6.75 -0.07
N LEU A 8 -0.10 6.81 0.67
CA LEU A 8 -0.47 5.80 1.65
C LEU A 8 -0.72 4.44 0.98
N SER A 9 -1.45 4.40 -0.14
CA SER A 9 -1.70 3.16 -0.88
C SER A 9 -0.39 2.52 -1.36
N THR A 10 0.54 3.31 -1.90
CA THR A 10 1.88 2.85 -2.27
C THR A 10 2.68 2.34 -1.06
N ALA A 11 2.68 3.05 0.07
CA ALA A 11 3.41 2.62 1.27
C ALA A 11 2.84 1.30 1.83
N LEU A 12 1.51 1.19 1.90
CA LEU A 12 0.82 -0.04 2.28
C LEU A 12 1.14 -1.17 1.30
N HIS A 13 1.19 -0.89 0.00
CA HIS A 13 1.51 -1.90 -1.01
C HIS A 13 2.92 -2.49 -0.83
N GLN A 14 3.90 -1.63 -0.60
CA GLN A 14 5.27 -2.07 -0.32
C GLN A 14 5.34 -2.93 0.95
N ALA A 15 4.62 -2.55 2.01
CA ALA A 15 4.55 -3.33 3.24
C ALA A 15 3.86 -4.69 3.04
N VAL A 16 2.77 -4.74 2.27
CA VAL A 16 2.06 -5.99 1.89
C VAL A 16 2.99 -6.93 1.12
N MET A 17 3.75 -6.40 0.15
CA MET A 17 4.75 -7.18 -0.58
C MET A 17 5.84 -7.73 0.33
N GLN A 18 6.38 -6.90 1.23
CA GLN A 18 7.40 -7.32 2.19
C GLN A 18 6.89 -8.40 3.16
N ALA A 19 5.63 -8.31 3.58
CA ALA A 19 4.97 -9.29 4.43
C ALA A 19 4.56 -10.59 3.70
N GLY A 20 4.75 -10.66 2.37
CA GLY A 20 4.38 -11.84 1.57
C GLY A 20 2.87 -12.08 1.47
N LEU A 21 2.05 -11.04 1.67
CA LEU A 21 0.60 -11.12 1.55
C LEU A 21 0.16 -11.01 0.08
N GLU A 22 -1.00 -11.58 -0.25
CA GLU A 22 -1.51 -11.60 -1.62
C GLU A 22 -2.11 -10.25 -2.01
N VAL A 23 -1.66 -9.68 -3.12
CA VAL A 23 -2.25 -8.46 -3.71
C VAL A 23 -3.37 -8.87 -4.66
N VAL A 24 -4.60 -8.47 -4.35
CA VAL A 24 -5.83 -8.88 -5.06
C VAL A 24 -6.22 -7.87 -6.13
N GLU A 25 -6.01 -6.58 -5.86
CA GLU A 25 -6.32 -5.48 -6.76
C GLU A 25 -5.24 -4.41 -6.65
N ARG A 26 -4.67 -4.01 -7.78
CA ARG A 26 -3.61 -2.99 -7.85
C ARG A 26 -3.66 -2.29 -9.20
N TYR A 27 -3.54 -0.97 -9.17
CA TYR A 27 -3.37 -0.14 -10.35
C TYR A 27 -2.11 0.70 -10.25
N ASN A 28 -1.47 0.95 -11.39
CA ASN A 28 -0.39 1.92 -11.50
C ASN A 28 -0.97 3.34 -11.59
N HIS A 29 -0.14 4.34 -11.30
CA HIS A 29 -0.51 5.71 -11.64
C HIS A 29 -0.55 5.87 -13.17
N SER A 30 -1.52 6.64 -13.67
CA SER A 30 -1.59 6.97 -15.10
C SER A 30 -0.45 7.88 -15.56
N ILE A 31 0.21 8.56 -14.62
CA ILE A 31 1.33 9.46 -14.83
C ILE A 31 2.43 9.08 -13.83
N PRO A 32 3.72 9.04 -14.24
CA PRO A 32 4.82 8.73 -13.34
C PRO A 32 4.83 9.62 -12.09
N VAL A 33 5.05 8.99 -10.93
CA VAL A 33 5.22 9.68 -9.65
C VAL A 33 6.66 9.60 -9.18
N SER A 34 7.10 10.60 -8.39
CA SER A 34 8.51 10.67 -7.94
C SER A 34 8.86 9.77 -6.77
N TYR A 35 7.87 9.14 -6.13
CA TYR A 35 8.04 8.43 -4.85
C TYR A 35 7.90 6.90 -4.95
N ALA A 36 7.56 6.37 -6.12
CA ALA A 36 7.54 4.93 -6.39
C ALA A 36 7.55 4.67 -7.89
N SER A 37 7.88 3.44 -8.29
CA SER A 37 7.93 3.04 -9.70
C SER A 37 7.57 1.56 -9.87
N GLY A 38 7.03 1.24 -11.05
CA GLY A 38 6.85 -0.13 -11.51
C GLY A 38 5.90 -0.95 -10.64
N GLU A 39 6.37 -2.09 -10.17
CA GLU A 39 5.59 -2.98 -9.31
C GLU A 39 5.42 -2.45 -7.89
N TYR A 40 6.21 -1.46 -7.46
CA TYR A 40 6.18 -0.95 -6.08
C TYR A 40 5.22 0.22 -5.86
N GLU A 41 4.46 0.64 -6.87
CA GLU A 41 3.43 1.68 -6.73
C GLU A 41 2.01 1.10 -6.69
N ALA A 42 1.11 1.81 -6.01
CA ALA A 42 -0.31 1.55 -6.04
C ALA A 42 -1.10 2.86 -6.08
N ALA A 43 -1.96 3.01 -7.08
CA ALA A 43 -2.88 4.11 -7.23
C ALA A 43 -4.31 3.67 -6.90
N VAL A 44 -5.08 4.58 -6.31
CA VAL A 44 -6.52 4.41 -6.09
C VAL A 44 -7.26 5.59 -6.71
N SER A 45 -8.46 5.34 -7.21
CA SER A 45 -9.32 6.35 -7.81
C SER A 45 -10.77 5.94 -7.57
N TRP A 46 -11.40 6.46 -6.52
CA TRP A 46 -12.80 6.12 -6.26
C TRP A 46 -13.73 6.79 -7.28
N PRO A 47 -14.70 6.07 -7.89
CA PRO A 47 -15.02 4.64 -7.72
C PRO A 47 -14.38 3.70 -8.76
N ALA A 48 -13.49 4.19 -9.62
CA ALA A 48 -12.94 3.50 -10.77
C ALA A 48 -11.84 2.45 -10.47
N GLY A 49 -11.16 2.54 -9.33
CA GLY A 49 -10.14 1.56 -8.94
C GLY A 49 -9.74 1.70 -7.47
N ASP A 50 -9.46 0.56 -6.84
CA ASP A 50 -9.07 0.45 -5.43
C ASP A 50 -7.73 -0.30 -5.28
N TYR A 51 -7.23 -0.37 -4.05
CA TYR A 51 -6.09 -1.21 -3.69
C TYR A 51 -6.53 -2.25 -2.66
N ARG A 52 -6.39 -3.54 -3.00
CA ARG A 52 -6.87 -4.64 -2.16
C ARG A 52 -5.79 -5.70 -2.00
N PHE A 53 -5.65 -6.19 -0.79
CA PHE A 53 -4.80 -7.32 -0.45
C PHE A 53 -5.55 -8.29 0.45
N LYS A 54 -5.03 -9.51 0.56
CA LYS A 54 -5.61 -10.58 1.35
C LYS A 54 -4.57 -11.13 2.31
N ASN A 55 -4.95 -11.22 3.57
CA ASN A 55 -4.19 -12.01 4.53
C ASN A 55 -4.38 -13.49 4.19
N THR A 56 -3.34 -14.12 3.64
CA THR A 56 -3.30 -15.54 3.28
C THR A 56 -2.66 -16.41 4.35
N LEU A 57 -2.21 -15.80 5.46
CA LEU A 57 -1.60 -16.50 6.57
C LEU A 57 -2.67 -17.15 7.46
N ASP A 58 -2.25 -18.15 8.22
CA ASP A 58 -3.03 -18.76 9.30
C ASP A 58 -3.06 -17.92 10.59
N ARG A 59 -2.48 -16.72 10.53
CA ARG A 59 -2.26 -15.81 11.65
C ARG A 59 -2.85 -14.43 11.39
N PRO A 60 -3.33 -13.73 12.43
CA PRO A 60 -3.75 -12.33 12.29
C PRO A 60 -2.58 -11.43 11.89
N VAL A 61 -2.91 -10.35 11.18
CA VAL A 61 -1.96 -9.28 10.87
C VAL A 61 -2.43 -7.97 11.47
N GLN A 62 -1.49 -7.22 12.05
CA GLN A 62 -1.71 -5.84 12.50
C GLN A 62 -1.03 -4.88 11.53
N ILE A 63 -1.70 -3.78 11.21
CA ILE A 63 -1.19 -2.74 10.32
C ILE A 63 -1.02 -1.48 11.14
N ASP A 64 0.23 -1.03 11.28
CA ASP A 64 0.56 0.22 11.92
C ASP A 64 1.00 1.22 10.86
N THR A 65 0.65 2.50 11.06
CA THR A 65 1.04 3.58 10.15
C THR A 65 1.63 4.72 10.93
N ILE A 66 2.80 5.18 10.49
CA ILE A 66 3.49 6.34 11.04
C ILE A 66 3.48 7.42 9.97
N ALA A 67 2.82 8.54 10.27
CA ALA A 67 2.80 9.72 9.40
C ALA A 67 3.66 10.82 10.03
N SER A 68 4.63 11.33 9.27
CA SER A 68 5.49 12.43 9.68
C SER A 68 5.54 13.50 8.59
N ARG A 69 6.31 14.56 8.82
CA ARG A 69 6.59 15.58 7.79
C ARG A 69 7.36 14.99 6.60
N ASP A 70 8.14 13.94 6.83
CA ASP A 70 9.08 13.38 5.85
C ASP A 70 8.46 12.24 5.03
N GLY A 71 7.35 11.65 5.49
CA GLY A 71 6.69 10.59 4.74
C GLY A 71 5.63 9.82 5.54
N ILE A 72 5.20 8.72 4.93
CA ILE A 72 4.30 7.72 5.51
C ILE A 72 5.05 6.40 5.51
N GLU A 73 5.16 5.78 6.67
CA GLU A 73 5.67 4.43 6.84
C GLU A 73 4.52 3.51 7.27
N VAL A 74 4.43 2.33 6.66
CA VAL A 74 3.45 1.31 7.00
C VAL A 74 4.21 0.06 7.41
N ILE A 75 3.85 -0.48 8.57
CA ILE A 75 4.46 -1.68 9.15
C ILE A 75 3.36 -2.73 9.27
N ILE A 76 3.64 -3.94 8.79
CA ILE A 76 2.75 -5.10 8.95
C ILE A 76 3.40 -6.09 9.93
N TRP A 77 2.72 -6.32 11.05
CA TRP A 77 3.12 -7.30 12.04
C TRP A 77 2.34 -8.60 11.84
N ILE A 78 3.05 -9.71 11.72
CA ILE A 78 2.46 -11.06 11.78
C ILE A 78 2.41 -11.46 13.25
N LEU A 79 1.21 -11.55 13.79
CA LEU A 79 1.02 -11.87 15.21
C LEU A 79 1.23 -13.37 15.44
N ALA A 80 1.76 -13.73 16.61
CA ALA A 80 1.99 -15.11 17.03
C ALA A 80 0.72 -15.75 17.59
#